data_AF-A0A6C2YL71-F1
#
_entry.id   AF-A0A6C2YL71-F1
#
_cell.length_a   1.000
_cell.length_b   1.000
_cell.length_c   1.000
_cell.angle_alpha   90.00
_cell.angle_beta   90.00
_cell.angle_gamma   90.00
#
_symmetry.space_group_name_H-M   'P 1'
#
loop_
_entity.id
_entity.type
_entity.pdbx_description
1 polymer ?
#
loop_
_entity_poly.entity_id
_entity_poly.type
_entity_poly.pdbx_seq_one_letter_code
_entity_poly.pdbx_strand_id
1 'polypeptide(L)' 'MELRSTPGTGLSFEPNFELLRSQGWQICSWHGRYCVAFQGSHQGVFEWRGDGWHAVNSHTRNAA' A
#
# COMPACT_ATOMS: atom_id res chain seq x y z
N MET A 1 33.94 10.75 3.93
CA MET A 1 32.61 11.32 4.22
C MET A 1 31.66 10.15 4.35
N GLU A 2 31.58 9.57 5.54
CA GLU A 2 30.85 8.33 5.78
C GLU A 2 29.45 8.69 6.29
N LEU A 3 28.44 8.42 5.46
CA LEU A 3 27.04 8.55 5.83
C LEU A 3 26.73 7.45 6.85
N ARG A 4 26.78 7.84 8.11
CA ARG A 4 26.19 7.16 9.28
C ARG A 4 24.77 6.66 8.98
N SER A 5 24.67 5.45 8.45
CA SER A 5 23.45 4.67 8.40
C SER A 5 23.08 4.29 9.84
N THR A 6 22.22 5.09 10.46
CA THR A 6 21.59 4.75 11.74
C THR A 6 20.96 3.35 11.67
N PRO A 7 21.07 2.52 12.72
CA PRO A 7 20.29 1.29 12.84
C PRO A 7 18.84 1.67 13.17
N GLY A 8 18.14 2.26 12.19
CA GLY A 8 16.69 2.29 12.18
C GLY A 8 16.24 0.89 11.84
N THR A 9 15.57 0.23 12.79
CA THR A 9 14.83 -1.02 12.63
C THR A 9 14.38 -1.19 11.18
N GLY A 10 14.80 -2.29 10.53
CA GLY A 10 14.57 -2.60 9.12
C GLY A 10 13.10 -2.87 8.77
N LEU A 11 12.21 -1.98 9.18
CA LEU A 11 10.88 -1.84 8.62
C LEU A 11 11.12 -1.18 7.28
N SER A 12 11.13 -1.99 6.22
CA SER A 12 11.17 -1.49 4.86
C SER A 12 9.98 -0.54 4.67
N PHE A 13 10.26 0.76 4.76
CA PHE A 13 9.30 1.82 4.41
C PHE A 13 8.95 1.79 2.92
N GLU A 14 9.66 0.97 2.14
CA GLU A 14 9.35 0.71 0.75
C GLU A 14 8.06 -0.11 0.59
N PRO A 15 7.12 0.36 -0.23
CA PRO A 15 5.88 -0.35 -0.50
C PRO A 15 6.12 -1.68 -1.22
N ASN A 16 5.64 -2.80 -0.66
CA ASN A 16 5.72 -4.10 -1.31
C ASN A 16 4.49 -4.38 -2.18
N PHE A 17 4.59 -4.06 -3.46
CA PHE A 17 3.53 -4.27 -4.45
C PHE A 17 3.20 -5.75 -4.75
N GLU A 18 4.09 -6.69 -4.42
CA GLU A 18 3.85 -8.12 -4.65
C GLU A 18 2.68 -8.66 -3.81
N LEU A 19 2.45 -8.09 -2.63
CA LEU A 19 1.33 -8.46 -1.76
C LEU A 19 -0.04 -8.17 -2.39
N LEU A 20 -0.15 -7.06 -3.13
CA LEU A 20 -1.36 -6.75 -3.88
C LEU A 20 -1.50 -7.69 -5.09
N ARG A 21 -0.41 -7.91 -5.83
CA ARG A 21 -0.42 -8.80 -6.99
C ARG A 21 -0.76 -10.25 -6.64
N SER A 22 -0.25 -10.77 -5.52
CA SER A 22 -0.58 -12.12 -5.05
C SER A 22 -2.05 -12.28 -4.67
N GLN A 23 -2.72 -11.17 -4.32
CA GLN A 23 -4.15 -11.12 -4.05
C GLN A 23 -5.00 -10.85 -5.30
N GLY A 24 -4.39 -10.73 -6.48
CA GLY A 24 -5.07 -10.47 -7.75
C GLY A 24 -5.33 -8.98 -8.04
N TRP A 25 -4.73 -8.07 -7.28
CA TRP A 25 -4.81 -6.63 -7.54
C TRP A 25 -3.77 -6.19 -8.58
N GLN A 26 -4.22 -5.44 -9.57
CA GLN A 26 -3.41 -4.79 -10.58
C GLN A 26 -3.19 -3.33 -10.19
N ILE A 27 -1.94 -2.94 -10.03
CA ILE A 27 -1.58 -1.57 -9.64
C ILE A 27 -1.68 -0.65 -10.84
N CYS A 28 -2.44 0.43 -10.69
CA CYS A 28 -2.63 1.43 -11.75
C CYS A 28 -1.76 2.66 -11.54
N SER A 29 -1.72 3.19 -10.31
CA SER A 29 -0.91 4.36 -9.97
C SER A 29 -0.52 4.32 -8.51
N TRP A 30 0.63 4.89 -8.16
CA TRP A 30 1.10 4.98 -6.78
C TRP A 30 1.82 6.30 -6.53
N HIS A 31 1.65 6.84 -5.33
CA HIS A 31 2.26 8.08 -4.86
C HIS A 31 2.71 7.90 -3.41
N GLY A 32 4.02 7.73 -3.23
CA GLY A 32 4.62 7.49 -1.92
C GLY A 32 4.06 6.23 -1.28
N ARG A 33 3.38 6.38 -0.14
CA ARG A 33 2.73 5.28 0.60
C ARG A 33 1.33 4.93 0.11
N TYR A 34 0.77 5.64 -0.86
CA TYR A 34 -0.58 5.35 -1.35
C TYR A 34 -0.53 4.74 -2.75
N CYS A 35 -1.38 3.76 -3.03
CA CYS A 35 -1.57 3.27 -4.39
C CYS A 35 -3.04 3.01 -4.72
N VAL A 36 -3.37 3.15 -5.99
CA VAL A 36 -4.64 2.74 -6.57
C VAL A 36 -4.42 1.42 -7.28
N ALA A 37 -5.20 0.42 -6.90
CA ALA A 37 -5.18 -0.89 -7.52
C ALA A 37 -6.59 -1.34 -7.91
N PHE A 38 -6.65 -2.24 -8.90
CA PHE A 38 -7.89 -2.76 -9.46
C PHE A 38 -7.92 -4.28 -9.36
N GLN A 39 -9.07 -4.84 -9.00
CA GLN A 39 -9.33 -6.27 -9.04
C GLN A 39 -10.60 -6.48 -9.88
N GLY A 40 -10.43 -6.79 -11.16
CA GLY A 40 -11.53 -6.82 -12.12
C GLY A 40 -12.22 -5.45 -12.21
N SER A 41 -13.50 -5.38 -11.81
CA SER A 41 -14.28 -4.13 -11.79
C SER A 41 -14.16 -3.33 -10.49
N HIS A 42 -13.41 -3.82 -9.50
CA HIS A 42 -13.28 -3.18 -8.19
C HIS A 42 -12.03 -2.31 -8.16
N GLN A 43 -12.20 -1.01 -7.91
CA GLN A 43 -11.09 -0.09 -7.64
C GLN A 43 -10.92 0.09 -6.13
N GLY A 44 -9.70 -0.14 -5.64
CA GLY A 44 -9.31 0.07 -4.25
C GLY A 44 -8.19 1.09 -4.15
N VAL A 45 -8.27 1.97 -3.15
CA VAL A 45 -7.15 2.82 -2.74
C VAL A 45 -6.52 2.17 -1.51
N PHE A 46 -5.21 1.95 -1.52
CA PHE A 46 -4.46 1.30 -0.47
C PHE A 46 -3.36 2.22 0.07
N GLU A 47 -3.09 2.11 1.36
CA GLU A 47 -2.00 2.77 2.08
C GLU A 47 -1.02 1.72 2.60
N TRP A 48 0.26 1.90 2.32
CA TRP A 48 1.36 1.14 2.88
C TRP A 48 1.68 1.64 4.29
N ARG A 49 1.62 0.75 5.28
CA ARG A 49 1.90 1.07 6.68
C ARG A 49 3.21 0.49 7.21
N GLY A 50 3.99 -0.15 6.35
CA GLY A 50 5.26 -0.81 6.70
C GLY A 50 5.12 -2.31 6.95
N ASP A 51 3.96 -2.78 7.40
CA ASP A 51 3.64 -4.22 7.52
C ASP A 51 2.79 -4.75 6.36
N GLY A 52 2.05 -3.86 5.67
CA GLY A 52 1.17 -4.27 4.58
C GLY A 52 0.41 -3.12 3.93
N TRP A 53 -0.44 -3.50 2.97
CA TRP A 53 -1.39 -2.61 2.30
C TRP A 53 -2.73 -2.61 3.04
N HIS A 54 -3.20 -1.42 3.40
CA HIS A 54 -4.49 -1.21 4.04
C HIS A 54 -5.42 -0.45 3.11
N ALA A 55 -6.62 -0.97 2.87
CA ALA A 55 -7.63 -0.27 2.06
C ALA A 55 -8.09 1.01 2.79
N VAL A 56 -8.01 2.15 2.10
CA VAL A 56 -8.36 3.50 2.60
C VAL A 56 -9.79 3.88 2.18
N ASN A 57 -10.31 3.27 1.11
CA ASN A 57 -11.68 3.48 0.64
C ASN A 57 -12.59 2.34 1.10
N SER A 58 -13.02 2.38 2.35
CA SER A 58 -14.31 1.82 2.74
C SER A 58 -15.28 2.98 2.95
N HIS A 59 -15.88 3.47 1.85
CA HIS A 59 -17.19 4.10 1.97
C HIS A 59 -18.17 2.97 2.33
N THR A 60 -18.11 2.50 3.58
CA THR A 60 -19.30 1.94 4.21
C THR A 60 -20.29 3.09 4.20
N ARG A 61 -21.23 3.04 3.26
CA ARG A 61 -22.48 3.77 3.39
C ARG A 61 -23.08 3.24 4.70
N ASN A 62 -22.90 4.00 5.77
CA ASN A 62 -23.52 3.71 7.05
C ASN A 62 -25.02 3.92 6.81
N ALA A 63 -25.72 2.85 6.42
CA ALA A 63 -27.17 2.81 6.41
C ALA A 63 -27.58 2.61 7.88
N ALA A 64 -27.73 3.73 8.58
CA ALA A 64 -28.43 3.82 9.85
C ALA A 64 -29.95 3.79 9.61
#